data_AF-A0A7Y5LBM1-F1
#
_entry.id   AF-A0A7Y5LBM1-F1
#
_cell.length_a   1.000
_cell.length_b   1.000
_cell.length_c   1.000
_cell.angle_alpha   90.00
_cell.angle_beta   90.00
_cell.angle_gamma   90.00
#
_symmetry.space_group_name_H-M   'P 1'
#
loop_
_entity.id
_entity.type
_entity.pdbx_description
1 polymer ?
#
loop_
_entity_poly.entity_id
_entity_poly.type
_entity_poly.pdbx_seq_one_letter_code
_entity_poly.pdbx_strand_id
1 'polypeptide(L)'
;MFEKLWKYAITRFLVWHSRFRQPAEPVSFRTVVTDAARILVFLHDSIGHETLASMLDRLKSRFPKSIFEFMVTESFAPDYLHFIESQGFEVHIIRKTDVNFFRIIKKHKIRPLRQKQFDLVLDMGPRFDITFAHLFRACDARLVAGMMSPGHPDTFYNVLVKTGESGWQPHTLLDCLSKLRTC
;
A
#
# COMPACT_ATOMS: atom_id res chain seq x y z
N MET A 1 -11.48 30.62 18.22
CA MET A 1 -11.88 29.19 18.37
C MET A 1 -11.13 28.27 17.39
N PHE A 2 -11.01 28.67 16.11
CA PHE A 2 -10.34 27.90 15.05
C PHE A 2 -8.85 27.62 15.31
N GLU A 3 -8.08 28.59 15.79
CA GLU A 3 -6.64 28.39 16.10
C GLU A 3 -6.36 27.34 17.18
N LYS A 4 -7.24 27.22 18.19
CA LYS A 4 -7.08 26.22 19.25
C LYS A 4 -7.31 24.81 18.72
N LEU A 5 -8.29 24.63 17.83
CA LEU A 5 -8.56 23.36 17.15
C LEU A 5 -7.42 22.99 16.18
N TRP A 6 -6.87 23.97 15.45
CA TRP A 6 -5.74 23.79 14.54
C TRP A 6 -4.46 23.37 15.27
N LYS A 7 -4.08 24.09 16.34
CA LYS A 7 -2.92 23.73 17.17
C LYS A 7 -3.09 22.36 17.82
N TYR A 8 -4.29 22.02 18.29
CA TYR A 8 -4.56 20.70 18.85
C TYR A 8 -4.43 19.57 17.81
N ALA A 9 -4.97 19.78 16.60
CA ALA A 9 -4.87 18.82 15.51
C ALA A 9 -3.42 18.61 15.05
N ILE A 10 -2.63 19.69 14.93
CA ILE A 10 -1.20 19.61 14.58
C ILE A 10 -0.41 18.92 15.68
N THR A 11 -0.60 19.27 16.95
CA THR A 11 0.12 18.61 18.05
C THR A 11 -0.24 17.13 18.13
N ARG A 12 -1.51 16.77 17.92
CA ARG A 12 -1.93 15.36 17.81
C ARG A 12 -1.28 14.68 16.62
N PHE A 13 -1.21 15.33 15.45
CA PHE A 13 -0.54 14.81 14.26
C PHE A 13 0.97 14.60 14.49
N LEU A 14 1.66 15.54 15.11
CA LEU A 14 3.10 15.47 15.39
C LEU A 14 3.45 14.46 16.48
N VAL A 15 2.69 14.41 17.57
CA VAL A 15 2.85 13.40 18.65
C VAL A 15 2.48 12.00 18.15
N TRP A 16 1.49 11.91 17.27
CA TRP A 16 1.19 10.69 16.54
C TRP A 16 2.41 10.32 15.69
N HIS A 17 2.87 11.18 14.80
CA HIS A 17 4.02 10.96 13.90
C HIS A 17 5.31 10.54 14.64
N SER A 18 5.61 11.09 15.83
CA SER A 18 6.82 10.75 16.59
C SER A 18 6.76 9.38 17.27
N ARG A 19 5.57 8.87 17.63
CA ARG A 19 5.41 7.53 18.23
C ARG A 19 5.51 6.39 17.22
N PHE A 20 5.37 6.65 15.92
CA PHE A 20 5.53 5.66 14.83
C PHE A 20 6.93 5.62 14.22
N ARG A 21 7.91 6.28 14.87
CA ARG A 21 9.31 6.35 14.41
C ARG A 21 10.21 5.27 15.01
N GLN A 22 9.66 4.25 15.66
CA GLN A 22 10.48 3.15 16.13
C GLN A 22 11.00 2.37 14.91
N PRO A 23 12.32 2.19 14.77
CA PRO A 23 12.87 1.39 13.69
C PRO A 23 12.31 -0.02 13.84
N ALA A 24 11.61 -0.50 12.81
CA ALA A 24 11.25 -1.91 12.72
C ALA A 24 12.54 -2.74 12.82
N GLU A 25 12.48 -3.89 13.49
CA GLU A 25 13.61 -4.82 13.51
C GLU A 25 14.07 -5.13 12.08
N PRO A 26 15.38 -5.29 11.84
CA PRO A 26 15.90 -5.58 10.51
C PRO A 26 15.26 -6.87 9.98
N VAL A 27 14.34 -6.72 9.04
CA VAL A 27 13.69 -7.86 8.38
C VAL A 27 14.58 -8.35 7.25
N SER A 28 14.77 -9.67 7.17
CA SER A 28 15.39 -10.30 5.99
C SER A 28 14.52 -10.02 4.76
N PHE A 29 14.94 -9.04 3.97
CA PHE A 29 14.27 -8.63 2.74
C PHE A 29 13.99 -9.81 1.82
N ARG A 30 14.98 -10.72 1.69
CA ARG A 30 14.89 -11.91 0.85
C ARG A 30 13.77 -12.86 1.29
N THR A 31 13.56 -13.01 2.60
CA THR A 31 12.50 -13.86 3.15
C THR A 31 11.13 -13.30 2.83
N VAL A 32 10.91 -12.00 3.04
CA VAL A 32 9.61 -11.38 2.76
C VAL A 32 9.28 -11.42 1.27
N VAL A 33 10.24 -11.14 0.40
CA VAL A 33 10.02 -11.10 -1.04
C VAL A 33 9.94 -12.51 -1.67
N THR A 34 10.28 -13.56 -0.95
CA THR A 34 10.16 -14.96 -1.43
C THR A 34 8.94 -15.67 -0.86
N ASP A 35 8.68 -15.45 0.44
CA ASP A 35 7.78 -16.29 1.24
C ASP A 35 6.69 -15.48 1.96
N ALA A 36 6.37 -14.26 1.52
CA ALA A 36 5.28 -13.47 2.09
C ALA A 36 3.96 -14.28 2.08
N ALA A 37 3.41 -14.60 3.24
CA ALA A 37 2.17 -15.37 3.35
C ALA A 37 0.94 -14.49 3.15
N ARG A 38 0.98 -13.24 3.63
CA ARG A 38 -0.11 -12.27 3.45
C ARG A 38 0.38 -11.00 2.79
N ILE A 39 -0.27 -10.62 1.71
CA ILE A 39 0.09 -9.47 0.88
C ILE A 39 -1.11 -8.53 0.77
N LEU A 40 -0.91 -7.27 1.15
CA LEU A 40 -1.89 -6.20 0.94
C LEU A 40 -1.46 -5.36 -0.28
N VAL A 41 -2.33 -5.26 -1.27
CA VAL A 41 -2.06 -4.55 -2.53
C VAL A 41 -2.97 -3.34 -2.64
N PHE A 42 -2.40 -2.17 -2.82
CA PHE A 42 -3.15 -0.94 -3.02
C PHE A 42 -3.22 -0.61 -4.49
N LEU A 43 -4.44 -0.49 -5.02
CA LEU A 43 -4.68 -0.11 -6.41
C LEU A 43 -5.23 1.30 -6.48
N HIS A 44 -4.74 2.03 -7.48
CA HIS A 44 -5.23 3.35 -7.81
C HIS A 44 -6.22 3.29 -8.96
N ASP A 45 -7.16 4.24 -8.96
CA ASP A 45 -8.21 4.42 -9.96
C ASP A 45 -7.71 4.64 -11.40
N SER A 46 -6.43 4.95 -11.58
CA SER A 46 -5.80 5.15 -12.89
C SER A 46 -5.27 3.87 -13.54
N ILE A 47 -5.38 2.70 -12.91
CA ILE A 47 -4.93 1.44 -13.52
C ILE A 47 -5.87 1.04 -14.67
N GLY A 48 -5.33 0.78 -15.86
CA GLY A 48 -6.11 0.25 -16.98
C GLY A 48 -6.42 -1.24 -16.81
N HIS A 49 -7.51 -1.71 -17.44
CA HIS A 49 -7.96 -3.12 -17.35
C HIS A 49 -6.88 -4.14 -17.76
N GLU A 50 -6.21 -3.92 -18.90
CA GLU A 50 -5.13 -4.82 -19.38
C GLU A 50 -3.95 -4.85 -18.40
N THR A 51 -3.57 -3.68 -17.88
CA THR A 51 -2.52 -3.54 -16.87
C THR A 51 -2.89 -4.27 -15.57
N LEU A 52 -4.15 -4.17 -15.14
CA LEU A 52 -4.67 -4.85 -13.97
C LEU A 52 -4.60 -6.38 -14.17
N ALA A 53 -5.11 -6.91 -15.28
CA ALA A 53 -5.08 -8.34 -15.57
C ALA A 53 -3.64 -8.89 -15.57
N SER A 54 -2.73 -8.23 -16.29
CA SER A 54 -1.31 -8.63 -16.32
C SER A 54 -0.65 -8.58 -14.94
N MET A 55 -1.00 -7.60 -14.11
CA MET A 55 -0.48 -7.48 -12.75
C MET A 55 -1.01 -8.60 -11.85
N LEU A 56 -2.29 -8.96 -11.92
CA LEU A 56 -2.86 -10.05 -11.12
C LEU A 56 -2.19 -11.40 -11.46
N ASP A 57 -1.97 -11.69 -12.74
CA ASP A 57 -1.27 -12.90 -13.17
C ASP A 57 0.16 -12.96 -12.65
N ARG A 58 0.87 -11.83 -12.71
CA ARG A 58 2.24 -11.72 -12.16
C ARG A 58 2.25 -11.90 -10.65
N LEU A 59 1.28 -11.35 -9.91
CA LEU A 59 1.17 -11.56 -8.46
C LEU A 59 0.97 -13.04 -8.13
N LYS A 60 0.02 -13.72 -8.79
CA LYS A 60 -0.22 -15.17 -8.59
C LYS A 60 1.01 -16.01 -8.92
N SER A 61 1.68 -15.70 -10.03
CA SER A 61 2.91 -16.40 -10.43
C SER A 61 4.04 -16.16 -9.43
N ARG A 62 4.18 -14.92 -8.94
CA ARG A 62 5.28 -14.52 -8.05
C ARG A 62 5.12 -15.06 -6.63
N PHE A 63 3.88 -15.09 -6.13
CA PHE A 63 3.56 -15.48 -4.78
C PHE A 63 2.40 -16.51 -4.77
N PRO A 64 2.65 -17.74 -5.25
CA PRO A 64 1.59 -18.72 -5.50
C PRO A 64 0.91 -19.27 -4.25
N LYS A 65 1.50 -19.08 -3.07
CA LYS A 65 0.97 -19.55 -1.77
C LYS A 65 0.37 -18.43 -0.92
N SER A 66 0.36 -17.20 -1.44
CA SER A 66 0.04 -16.03 -0.64
C SER A 66 -1.44 -15.72 -0.67
N ILE A 67 -1.92 -15.20 0.45
CA ILE A 67 -3.25 -14.62 0.58
C ILE A 67 -3.14 -13.16 0.18
N PHE A 68 -3.87 -12.77 -0.85
CA PHE A 68 -3.91 -11.39 -1.32
C PHE A 68 -5.17 -10.69 -0.83
N GLU A 69 -4.97 -9.49 -0.31
CA GLU A 69 -6.03 -8.54 -0.04
C GLU A 69 -5.77 -7.28 -0.87
N PHE A 70 -6.81 -6.78 -1.50
CA PHE A 70 -6.73 -5.59 -2.32
C PHE A 70 -7.41 -4.44 -1.61
N MET A 71 -6.84 -3.26 -1.76
CA MET A 71 -7.40 -2.03 -1.27
C MET A 71 -7.55 -1.03 -2.40
N VAL A 72 -8.75 -0.45 -2.48
CA VAL A 72 -9.16 0.44 -3.56
C VAL A 72 -9.93 1.62 -2.97
N THR A 73 -10.01 2.72 -3.71
CA THR A 73 -10.90 3.84 -3.37
C THR A 73 -12.30 3.59 -3.90
N GLU A 74 -13.31 4.28 -3.35
CA GLU A 74 -14.68 4.24 -3.89
C GLU A 74 -14.81 4.74 -5.35
N SER A 75 -13.78 5.43 -5.88
CA SER A 75 -13.72 5.86 -7.28
C SER A 75 -13.24 4.76 -8.24
N PHE A 76 -12.79 3.62 -7.72
CA PHE A 76 -12.30 2.52 -8.54
C PHE A 76 -13.42 1.93 -9.39
N ALA A 77 -13.13 1.64 -10.66
CA ALA A 77 -14.15 1.23 -11.62
C ALA A 77 -14.85 -0.06 -11.17
N PRO A 78 -16.20 -0.11 -11.12
CA PRO A 78 -16.94 -1.29 -10.66
C PRO A 78 -16.61 -2.58 -11.42
N ASP A 79 -16.40 -2.49 -12.74
CA ASP A 79 -16.03 -3.64 -13.56
C ASP A 79 -14.67 -4.23 -13.14
N TYR A 80 -13.75 -3.37 -12.70
CA TYR A 80 -12.42 -3.79 -12.24
C TYR A 80 -12.51 -4.43 -10.86
N LEU A 81 -13.40 -3.94 -9.99
CA LEU A 81 -13.70 -4.58 -8.71
C LEU A 81 -14.23 -6.00 -8.93
N HIS A 82 -15.26 -6.13 -9.77
CA HIS A 82 -15.86 -7.43 -10.08
C HIS A 82 -14.83 -8.38 -10.70
N PHE A 83 -13.97 -7.88 -11.58
CA PHE A 83 -12.87 -8.68 -12.14
C PHE A 83 -11.93 -9.20 -11.04
N ILE A 84 -11.46 -8.36 -10.11
CA ILE A 84 -10.58 -8.78 -9.01
C ILE A 84 -11.29 -9.80 -8.11
N GLU A 85 -12.55 -9.56 -7.75
CA GLU A 85 -13.34 -10.47 -6.89
C GLU A 85 -13.58 -11.82 -7.57
N SER A 86 -13.86 -11.84 -8.88
CA SER A 86 -14.02 -13.07 -9.67
C SER A 86 -12.77 -13.95 -9.71
N GLN A 87 -11.59 -13.35 -9.46
CA GLN A 87 -10.32 -14.07 -9.33
C GLN A 87 -10.11 -14.68 -7.94
N GLY A 88 -11.08 -14.52 -7.03
CA GLY A 88 -11.08 -15.06 -5.66
C GLY A 88 -10.36 -14.17 -4.64
N PHE A 89 -10.11 -12.89 -4.96
CA PHE A 89 -9.40 -11.97 -4.09
C PHE A 89 -10.35 -11.19 -3.17
N GLU A 90 -9.93 -10.96 -1.93
CA GLU A 90 -10.65 -10.08 -0.99
C GLU A 90 -10.37 -8.62 -1.33
N VAL A 91 -11.43 -7.79 -1.46
CA VAL A 91 -11.31 -6.37 -1.81
C VAL A 91 -11.89 -5.48 -0.70
N HIS A 92 -11.11 -4.49 -0.29
CA HIS A 92 -11.49 -3.47 0.70
C HIS A 92 -11.64 -2.12 0.03
N ILE A 93 -12.85 -1.57 0.07
CA ILE A 93 -13.15 -0.26 -0.49
C ILE A 93 -13.04 0.81 0.61
N ILE A 94 -12.13 1.77 0.42
CA ILE A 94 -12.03 2.99 1.22
C ILE A 94 -13.00 4.03 0.64
N ARG A 95 -14.03 4.38 1.41
CA ARG A 95 -14.99 5.43 1.05
C ARG A 95 -14.54 6.80 1.55
N LYS A 96 -15.10 7.88 0.98
CA LYS A 96 -14.86 9.24 1.50
C LYS A 96 -15.30 9.38 2.96
N THR A 97 -16.35 8.66 3.35
CA THR A 97 -16.85 8.63 4.75
C THR A 97 -15.91 7.90 5.70
N ASP A 98 -14.94 7.15 5.19
CA ASP A 98 -13.96 6.38 5.97
C ASP A 98 -12.72 7.19 6.33
N VAL A 99 -12.55 8.37 5.73
CA VAL A 99 -11.46 9.30 6.04
C VAL A 99 -11.99 10.52 6.78
N ASN A 100 -11.13 11.16 7.58
CA ASN A 100 -11.43 12.45 8.16
C ASN A 100 -10.95 13.60 7.25
N PHE A 101 -11.16 14.84 7.69
CA PHE A 101 -10.75 16.05 6.96
C PHE A 101 -9.25 16.08 6.61
N PHE A 102 -8.40 15.43 7.41
CA PHE A 102 -6.96 15.33 7.19
C PHE A 102 -6.56 14.13 6.33
N ARG A 103 -7.51 13.49 5.63
CA ARG A 103 -7.30 12.28 4.84
C ARG A 103 -6.75 11.09 5.66
N ILE A 104 -6.98 11.10 6.97
CA ILE A 104 -6.60 10.01 7.86
C ILE A 104 -7.76 9.02 7.94
N ILE A 105 -7.49 7.74 7.71
CA ILE A 105 -8.48 6.67 7.78
C ILE A 105 -8.97 6.50 9.22
N LYS A 106 -10.29 6.40 9.39
CA LYS A 106 -10.95 6.23 10.69
C LYS A 106 -10.58 4.88 11.31
N LYS A 107 -10.42 4.87 12.63
CA LYS A 107 -9.96 3.72 13.42
C LYS A 107 -10.74 2.42 13.15
N HIS A 108 -12.06 2.50 12.94
CA HIS A 108 -12.89 1.31 12.72
C HIS A 108 -12.57 0.58 11.41
N LYS A 109 -12.03 1.27 10.39
CA LYS A 109 -11.55 0.66 9.14
C LYS A 109 -10.16 0.08 9.25
N ILE A 110 -9.32 0.66 10.10
CA ILE A 110 -7.95 0.21 10.32
C ILE A 110 -7.92 -1.05 11.20
N ARG A 111 -8.81 -1.13 12.19
CA ARG A 111 -8.77 -2.19 13.22
C ARG A 111 -8.75 -3.62 12.64
N PRO A 112 -9.58 -3.98 11.64
CA PRO A 112 -9.53 -5.32 11.06
C PRO A 112 -8.19 -5.61 10.37
N LEU A 113 -7.66 -4.65 9.62
CA LEU A 113 -6.40 -4.80 8.89
C LEU A 113 -5.21 -5.02 9.85
N ARG A 114 -5.20 -4.30 10.97
CA ARG A 114 -4.18 -4.45 12.02
C ARG A 114 -4.11 -5.84 12.65
N GLN A 115 -5.21 -6.59 12.61
CA GLN A 115 -5.26 -7.92 13.18
C GLN A 115 -4.70 -8.99 12.22
N LYS A 116 -4.53 -8.65 10.94
CA LYS A 116 -4.20 -9.61 9.89
C LYS A 116 -2.69 -9.85 9.70
N GLN A 117 -1.80 -9.03 10.29
CA GLN A 117 -0.33 -9.10 10.16
C GLN A 117 0.15 -9.36 8.72
N PHE A 118 0.42 -8.29 7.98
CA PHE A 118 0.89 -8.38 6.60
C PHE A 118 2.41 -8.57 6.53
N ASP A 119 2.87 -9.51 5.72
CA ASP A 119 4.30 -9.64 5.41
C ASP A 119 4.72 -8.54 4.43
N LEU A 120 3.89 -8.29 3.43
CA LEU A 120 4.18 -7.38 2.33
C LEU A 120 3.00 -6.46 2.05
N VAL A 121 3.30 -5.17 1.93
CA VAL A 121 2.40 -4.17 1.36
C VAL A 121 2.99 -3.70 0.03
N LEU A 122 2.17 -3.71 -1.01
CA LEU A 122 2.50 -3.20 -2.33
C LEU A 122 1.65 -1.97 -2.62
N ASP A 123 2.29 -0.81 -2.68
CA ASP A 123 1.68 0.38 -3.23
C ASP A 123 1.89 0.42 -4.74
N MET A 124 0.82 0.13 -5.47
CA MET A 124 0.87 0.20 -6.92
C MET A 124 0.69 1.63 -7.43
N GLY A 125 0.54 2.66 -6.61
CA GLY A 125 0.24 4.02 -7.06
C GLY A 125 1.32 4.73 -7.88
N PRO A 126 0.92 5.64 -8.81
CA PRO A 126 1.87 6.48 -9.55
C PRO A 126 2.43 7.63 -8.73
N ARG A 127 1.75 7.98 -7.63
CA ARG A 127 2.04 9.14 -6.81
C ARG A 127 1.77 8.80 -5.37
N PHE A 128 2.50 9.49 -4.49
CA PHE A 128 2.29 9.43 -3.06
C PHE A 128 0.84 9.81 -2.69
N ASP A 129 0.16 8.95 -1.93
CA ASP A 129 -1.13 9.24 -1.30
C ASP A 129 -0.99 9.16 0.23
N ILE A 130 -1.21 10.29 0.91
CA ILE A 130 -1.14 10.39 2.37
C ILE A 130 -2.11 9.43 3.09
N THR A 131 -3.25 9.14 2.47
CA THR A 131 -4.28 8.23 3.00
C THR A 131 -3.74 6.82 3.08
N PHE A 132 -3.06 6.38 2.01
CA PHE A 132 -2.46 5.06 1.90
C PHE A 132 -1.19 4.96 2.74
N ALA A 133 -0.33 5.98 2.71
CA ALA A 133 0.84 6.06 3.57
C ALA A 133 0.49 5.95 5.07
N HIS A 134 -0.60 6.62 5.50
CA HIS A 134 -1.14 6.45 6.85
C HIS A 134 -1.55 5.00 7.11
N LEU A 135 -2.17 4.32 6.14
CA LEU A 135 -2.60 2.94 6.29
C LEU A 135 -1.45 1.94 6.31
N PHE A 136 -0.42 2.12 5.49
CA PHE A 136 0.76 1.23 5.47
C PHE A 136 1.39 1.16 6.85
N ARG A 137 1.59 2.33 7.48
CA ARG A 137 2.06 2.40 8.87
C ARG A 137 1.09 1.81 9.86
N ALA A 138 -0.21 2.01 9.65
CA ALA A 138 -1.20 1.45 10.56
C ALA A 138 -1.24 -0.08 10.50
N CYS A 139 -0.99 -0.69 9.34
CA CYS A 139 -0.99 -2.15 9.13
C CYS A 139 0.25 -2.85 9.70
N ASP A 140 1.30 -2.10 10.03
CA ASP A 140 2.55 -2.62 10.63
C ASP A 140 3.13 -3.79 9.82
N ALA A 141 3.16 -3.64 8.50
CA ALA A 141 3.67 -4.67 7.60
C ALA A 141 5.20 -4.78 7.70
N ARG A 142 5.72 -5.99 7.56
CA ARG A 142 7.17 -6.24 7.62
C ARG A 142 7.94 -5.53 6.51
N LEU A 143 7.34 -5.46 5.32
CA LEU A 143 7.88 -4.73 4.19
C LEU A 143 6.78 -3.94 3.48
N VAL A 144 7.03 -2.66 3.26
CA VAL A 144 6.21 -1.78 2.43
C VAL A 144 7.04 -1.39 1.21
N ALA A 145 6.59 -1.81 0.04
CA ALA A 145 7.22 -1.51 -1.23
C ALA A 145 6.28 -0.68 -2.11
N GLY A 146 6.82 0.31 -2.81
CA GLY A 146 6.04 1.15 -3.71
C GLY A 146 6.85 1.67 -4.87
N MET A 147 6.20 2.44 -5.74
CA MET A 147 6.86 3.18 -6.82
C MET A 147 7.01 4.64 -6.45
N MET A 148 8.15 5.22 -6.79
CA MET A 148 8.46 6.62 -6.50
C MET A 148 8.66 7.38 -7.82
N SER A 149 7.88 8.46 -7.99
CA SER A 149 8.25 9.54 -8.91
C SER A 149 9.51 10.24 -8.39
N PRO A 150 10.50 10.58 -9.23
CA PRO A 150 11.77 11.15 -8.80
C PRO A 150 11.62 12.36 -7.86
N GLY A 151 12.31 12.35 -6.70
CA GLY A 151 12.52 13.56 -5.89
C GLY A 151 12.08 13.50 -4.42
N HIS A 152 11.33 12.49 -3.98
CA HIS A 152 10.84 12.41 -2.60
C HIS A 152 11.05 11.03 -1.97
N PRO A 153 12.24 10.74 -1.41
CA PRO A 153 12.43 9.55 -0.59
C PRO A 153 11.54 9.68 0.64
N ASP A 154 10.53 8.81 0.75
CA ASP A 154 9.57 8.89 1.83
C ASP A 154 9.75 7.75 2.84
N THR A 155 9.74 8.13 4.11
CA THR A 155 9.95 7.26 5.28
C THR A 155 8.79 6.28 5.54
N PHE A 156 7.76 6.26 4.69
CA PHE A 156 6.65 5.31 4.78
C PHE A 156 6.93 3.98 4.05
N TYR A 157 7.99 3.93 3.23
CA TYR A 157 8.34 2.76 2.44
C TYR A 157 9.69 2.21 2.89
N ASN A 158 9.78 0.89 2.94
CA ASN A 158 11.05 0.20 3.10
C ASN A 158 11.80 0.15 1.77
N VAL A 159 11.07 0.00 0.65
CA VAL A 159 11.62 -0.03 -0.71
C VAL A 159 10.81 0.84 -1.65
N LEU A 160 11.52 1.68 -2.40
CA LEU A 160 10.95 2.51 -3.45
C LEU A 160 11.65 2.19 -4.77
N VAL A 161 10.86 1.76 -5.75
CA VAL A 161 11.34 1.57 -7.12
C VAL A 161 11.16 2.87 -7.88
N LYS A 162 12.28 3.44 -8.32
CA LYS A 162 12.28 4.65 -9.14
C LYS A 162 11.83 4.29 -10.55
N THR A 163 10.72 4.86 -11.00
CA THR A 163 10.30 4.75 -12.41
C THR A 163 11.13 5.75 -13.23
N GLY A 164 11.71 5.29 -14.34
CA GLY A 164 12.45 6.13 -15.28
C GLY A 164 11.51 6.97 -16.16
N GLU A 165 12.03 7.47 -17.28
CA GLU A 165 11.25 8.23 -18.28
C GLU A 165 10.09 7.43 -18.91
N SER A 166 10.13 6.10 -18.80
CA SER A 166 9.12 5.15 -19.30
C SER A 166 7.75 5.26 -18.62
N GLY A 167 7.63 6.10 -17.59
CA GLY A 167 6.37 6.30 -16.85
C GLY A 167 6.09 5.23 -15.81
N TRP A 168 4.94 5.37 -15.15
CA TRP A 168 4.49 4.44 -14.11
C TRP A 168 3.90 3.16 -14.72
N GLN A 169 4.36 2.02 -14.24
CA GLN A 169 3.91 0.69 -14.67
C GLN A 169 3.94 -0.28 -13.47
N PRO A 170 2.79 -0.76 -12.97
CA PRO A 170 2.71 -1.65 -11.79
C PRO A 170 3.61 -2.88 -11.84
N HIS A 171 3.79 -3.46 -13.02
CA HIS A 171 4.65 -4.64 -13.21
C HIS A 171 6.14 -4.34 -12.96
N THR A 172 6.58 -3.08 -13.08
CA THR A 172 7.98 -2.68 -12.81
C THR A 172 8.35 -2.94 -11.35
N LEU A 173 7.44 -2.69 -10.42
CA LEU A 173 7.66 -2.99 -9.00
C LEU A 173 7.88 -4.50 -8.80
N LEU A 174 7.04 -5.33 -9.40
CA LEU A 174 7.13 -6.79 -9.30
C LEU A 174 8.41 -7.34 -9.94
N ASP A 175 8.82 -6.78 -11.08
CA ASP A 175 10.05 -7.17 -11.78
C ASP A 175 11.32 -6.74 -11.01
N CYS A 176 11.28 -5.60 -10.31
CA CYS A 176 12.36 -5.21 -9.41
C CYS A 176 12.43 -6.12 -8.18
N LEU A 177 11.28 -6.45 -7.57
CA LEU A 177 11.22 -7.38 -6.44
C LEU A 177 11.68 -8.80 -6.82
N SER A 178 11.48 -9.23 -8.07
CA SER A 178 11.96 -10.55 -8.52
C SER A 178 13.49 -10.61 -8.64
N LYS A 179 14.13 -9.53 -9.13
CA LYS A 179 15.60 -9.44 -9.24
C LYS A 179 16.31 -9.43 -7.89
N LEU A 180 15.65 -8.97 -6.83
CA LEU A 180 16.22 -8.94 -5.49
C LEU A 180 16.23 -10.32 -4.80
N ARG A 181 15.65 -11.36 -5.41
CA ARG A 181 15.66 -12.74 -4.89
C ARG A 181 16.99 -13.46 -5.13
N THR A 182 17.73 -13.04 -6.17
CA THR A 182 18.93 -13.73 -6.66
C THR A 182 20.23 -13.24 -6.02
N CYS A 183 20.17 -12.23 -5.14
CA CYS A 183 21.29 -11.76 -4.34
C CYS A 183 21.26 -12.40 -2.94
#